data_AF-A0A6P6NNX3-F1
#
_entry.id   AF-A0A6P6NNX3-F1
#
_cell.length_a   1.000
_cell.length_b   1.000
_cell.length_c   1.000
_cell.angle_alpha   90.00
_cell.angle_beta   90.00
_cell.angle_gamma   90.00
#
_symmetry.space_group_name_H-M   'P 1'
#
loop_
_entity.id
_entity.type
_entity.pdbx_description
1 polymer ?
#
loop_
_entity_poly.entity_id
_entity_poly.type
_entity_poly.pdbx_seq_one_letter_code
_entity_poly.pdbx_strand_id
1 'polypeptide(L)'
;MDLFMMNCELLATCSALGYLEGDVYHKEPDCLESVKDLIRYLRHEDDTRDIRQQLGAGQILQNDLLPIITQHTQDKLLFDACIRLMVNLTQPALLCFGKVPDDPAFRHHFLQVMSYLQAYKEAFADEKIFTVLSETLYNLLQLDWEQRAEEDNLLIERILLLVRNVLHVPADPYEEKV
;
A
#
# COMPACT_ATOMS: atom_id res chain seq x y z
N MET A 1 -0.31 -13.72 24.65
CA MET A 1 -1.51 -12.92 24.95
C MET A 1 -1.10 -11.48 24.74
N ASP A 2 -1.27 -10.82 23.60
CA ASP A 2 -2.14 -11.02 22.43
C ASP A 2 -1.38 -10.56 21.18
N LEU A 3 -0.78 -11.48 20.42
CA LEU A 3 -0.12 -11.16 19.14
C LEU A 3 -1.11 -11.15 17.96
N PHE A 4 -2.40 -11.42 18.23
CA PHE A 4 -3.42 -11.70 17.22
C PHE A 4 -4.69 -10.86 17.35
N MET A 5 -4.83 -10.00 18.36
CA MET A 5 -5.91 -9.01 18.32
C MET A 5 -5.45 -7.86 17.46
N MET A 6 -5.92 -7.87 16.20
CA MET A 6 -5.96 -6.64 15.42
C MET A 6 -6.64 -5.57 16.28
N ASN A 7 -6.06 -4.38 16.39
CA ASN A 7 -6.69 -3.30 17.13
C ASN A 7 -8.13 -3.16 16.59
N CYS A 8 -9.15 -3.29 17.45
CA CYS A 8 -10.55 -3.32 17.02
C CYS A 8 -10.89 -2.11 16.13
N GLU A 9 -10.26 -0.97 16.38
CA GLU A 9 -10.37 0.23 15.55
C GLU A 9 -9.78 -0.01 14.15
N LEU A 10 -8.57 -0.55 14.04
CA LEU A 10 -7.94 -0.86 12.75
C LEU A 10 -8.77 -1.84 11.92
N LEU A 11 -9.29 -2.90 12.55
CA LEU A 11 -10.16 -3.87 11.87
C LEU A 11 -11.45 -3.22 11.37
N ALA A 12 -12.10 -2.40 12.20
CA ALA A 12 -13.30 -1.66 11.80
C ALA A 12 -13.01 -0.72 10.63
N THR A 13 -11.86 -0.02 10.64
CA THR A 13 -11.43 0.84 9.54
C THR A 13 -11.17 0.06 8.26
N CYS A 14 -10.56 -1.13 8.33
CA CYS A 14 -10.35 -1.99 7.16
C CYS A 14 -11.67 -2.47 6.57
N SER A 15 -12.60 -2.94 7.41
CA SER A 15 -13.93 -3.38 6.97
C SER A 15 -14.78 -2.23 6.39
N ALA A 16 -14.47 -0.98 6.71
CA ALA A 16 -15.12 0.21 6.17
C ALA A 16 -14.55 0.66 4.81
N LEU A 17 -13.61 -0.09 4.21
CA LEU A 17 -13.13 0.20 2.85
C LEU A 17 -14.15 -0.25 1.79
N GLY A 18 -14.68 -1.46 1.93
CA GLY A 18 -15.52 -2.08 0.92
C GLY A 18 -15.45 -3.60 0.94
N TYR A 19 -15.92 -4.20 -0.15
CA TYR A 19 -15.86 -5.63 -0.37
C TYR A 19 -15.87 -5.95 -1.87
N LEU A 20 -15.37 -7.14 -2.21
CA LEU A 20 -15.39 -7.67 -3.57
C LEU A 20 -16.58 -8.62 -3.74
N GLU A 21 -17.48 -8.32 -4.68
CA GLU A 21 -18.57 -9.21 -5.10
C GLU A 21 -18.29 -9.69 -6.53
N GLY A 22 -17.78 -10.92 -6.65
CA GLY A 22 -17.27 -11.42 -7.94
C GLY A 22 -16.01 -10.66 -8.36
N ASP A 23 -16.06 -9.97 -9.50
CA ASP A 23 -14.95 -9.16 -10.03
C ASP A 23 -15.15 -7.65 -9.77
N VAL A 24 -16.23 -7.27 -9.08
CA VAL A 24 -16.59 -5.86 -8.86
C VAL A 24 -16.35 -5.49 -7.40
N TYR A 25 -15.57 -4.44 -7.18
CA TYR A 25 -15.28 -3.91 -5.85
C TYR A 25 -16.29 -2.83 -5.49
N HIS A 26 -17.02 -3.06 -4.39
CA HIS A 26 -18.01 -2.15 -3.84
C HIS A 26 -17.38 -1.38 -2.67
N LYS A 27 -17.06 -0.11 -2.90
CA LYS A 27 -16.58 0.78 -1.83
C LYS A 27 -17.71 1.21 -0.90
N GLU A 28 -17.41 1.33 0.39
CA GLU A 28 -18.32 1.93 1.37
C GLU A 28 -18.32 3.47 1.26
N PRO A 29 -19.38 4.16 1.74
CA PRO A 29 -19.49 5.62 1.65
C PRO A 29 -18.31 6.38 2.27
N ASP A 30 -17.76 5.87 3.36
CA ASP A 30 -16.67 6.52 4.11
C ASP A 30 -15.26 6.02 3.72
N CYS A 31 -15.14 5.28 2.61
CA CYS A 31 -13.89 4.64 2.18
C CYS A 31 -12.68 5.61 2.12
N LEU A 32 -12.88 6.85 1.65
CA LEU A 32 -11.82 7.87 1.63
C LEU A 32 -11.32 8.23 3.03
N GLU A 33 -12.22 8.38 4.00
CA GLU A 33 -11.84 8.68 5.37
C GLU A 33 -11.17 7.48 6.03
N SER A 34 -11.64 6.26 5.76
CA SER A 34 -10.98 5.04 6.21
C SER A 34 -9.55 4.93 5.68
N VAL A 35 -9.30 5.18 4.39
CA VAL A 35 -7.93 5.20 3.83
C VAL A 35 -7.06 6.27 4.51
N LYS A 36 -7.61 7.46 4.79
CA LYS A 36 -6.90 8.51 5.53
C LYS A 36 -6.57 8.08 6.96
N ASP A 37 -7.47 7.37 7.64
CA ASP A 37 -7.26 6.82 8.98
C ASP A 37 -6.18 5.75 8.99
N LEU A 38 -6.17 4.84 8.03
CA LEU A 38 -5.08 3.86 7.88
C LEU A 38 -3.71 4.53 7.74
N ILE A 39 -3.64 5.64 6.99
CA ILE A 39 -2.41 6.43 6.89
C ILE A 39 -2.07 7.10 8.22
N ARG A 40 -3.05 7.56 9.00
CA ARG A 40 -2.83 8.12 10.35
C ARG A 40 -2.29 7.04 11.29
N TYR A 41 -2.84 5.82 11.27
CA TYR A 41 -2.36 4.71 12.08
C TYR A 41 -0.91 4.34 11.77
N LEU A 42 -0.52 4.26 10.48
CA LEU A 42 0.87 4.00 10.10
C LEU A 42 1.88 5.07 10.57
N ARG A 43 1.45 6.32 10.80
CA ARG A 43 2.33 7.35 11.37
C ARG A 43 2.62 7.17 12.86
N HIS A 44 1.80 6.36 13.53
CA HIS A 44 1.84 6.14 14.97
C HIS A 44 2.07 4.66 15.32
N GLU A 45 2.52 3.85 14.37
CA GLU A 45 2.87 2.45 14.62
C GLU A 45 4.06 2.35 15.60
N ASP A 46 4.06 1.28 16.40
CA ASP A 46 5.09 1.08 17.41
C ASP A 46 6.43 0.59 16.79
N ASP A 47 7.41 0.32 17.64
CA ASP A 47 8.73 -0.15 17.20
C ASP A 47 8.71 -1.56 16.59
N THR A 48 7.63 -2.32 16.83
CA THR A 48 7.41 -3.62 16.17
C THR A 48 6.82 -3.44 14.77
N ARG A 49 6.32 -2.25 14.42
CA ARG A 49 5.59 -1.99 13.17
C ARG A 49 4.28 -2.79 13.12
N ASP A 50 3.56 -2.76 14.24
CA ASP A 50 2.34 -3.50 14.50
C ASP A 50 1.23 -3.21 13.46
N ILE A 51 1.04 -1.94 13.09
CA ILE A 51 -0.02 -1.54 12.14
C ILE A 51 0.24 -2.13 10.75
N ARG A 52 1.45 -1.93 10.17
CA ARG A 52 1.73 -2.49 8.84
C ARG A 52 1.70 -4.01 8.82
N GLN A 53 2.07 -4.66 9.93
CA GLN A 53 1.97 -6.12 10.05
C GLN A 53 0.52 -6.59 10.02
N GLN A 54 -0.38 -5.90 10.73
CA GLN A 54 -1.81 -6.20 10.72
C GLN A 54 -2.43 -5.95 9.34
N LEU A 55 -2.08 -4.85 8.67
CA LEU A 55 -2.55 -4.56 7.31
C LEU A 55 -2.05 -5.58 6.28
N GLY A 56 -0.81 -6.04 6.42
CA GLY A 56 -0.25 -7.11 5.60
C GLY A 56 -0.92 -8.46 5.85
N ALA A 57 -1.19 -8.80 7.11
CA ALA A 57 -1.92 -10.01 7.48
C ALA A 57 -3.35 -10.02 6.91
N GLY A 58 -4.02 -8.88 6.91
CA GLY A 58 -5.34 -8.69 6.31
C GLY A 58 -5.34 -8.59 4.78
N GLN A 59 -4.17 -8.57 4.14
CA GLN A 59 -4.01 -8.41 2.70
C GLN A 59 -4.75 -7.17 2.15
N ILE A 60 -4.78 -6.08 2.92
CA ILE A 60 -5.54 -4.86 2.58
C ILE A 60 -5.10 -4.25 1.25
N LEU A 61 -3.80 -4.33 0.94
CA LEU A 61 -3.29 -3.85 -0.34
C LEU A 61 -3.90 -4.64 -1.50
N GLN A 62 -3.91 -5.97 -1.40
CA GLN A 62 -4.35 -6.88 -2.45
C GLN A 62 -5.88 -6.88 -2.63
N ASN A 63 -6.60 -6.95 -1.52
CA ASN A 63 -8.05 -7.17 -1.51
C ASN A 63 -8.85 -5.87 -1.65
N ASP A 64 -8.27 -4.73 -1.26
CA ASP A 64 -8.97 -3.44 -1.24
C ASP A 64 -8.27 -2.40 -2.09
N LEU A 65 -7.00 -2.06 -1.81
CA LEU A 65 -6.35 -0.91 -2.45
C LEU A 65 -6.15 -1.10 -3.96
N LEU A 66 -5.73 -2.30 -4.40
CA LEU A 66 -5.54 -2.60 -5.82
C LEU A 66 -6.88 -2.58 -6.60
N PRO A 67 -7.97 -3.22 -6.11
CA PRO A 67 -9.30 -3.05 -6.72
C PRO A 67 -9.79 -1.59 -6.73
N ILE A 68 -9.56 -0.83 -5.65
CA ILE A 68 -9.97 0.58 -5.60
C ILE A 68 -9.28 1.40 -6.70
N ILE A 69 -7.95 1.32 -6.81
CA ILE A 69 -7.23 2.13 -7.81
C ILE A 69 -7.53 1.69 -9.25
N THR A 70 -7.93 0.44 -9.47
CA THR A 70 -8.22 -0.07 -10.82
C THR A 70 -9.67 0.14 -11.26
N GLN A 71 -10.62 0.09 -10.32
CA GLN A 71 -12.06 0.16 -10.63
C GLN A 71 -12.70 1.52 -10.33
N HIS A 72 -12.10 2.33 -9.44
CA HIS A 72 -12.65 3.62 -8.99
C HIS A 72 -11.77 4.82 -9.38
N THR A 73 -11.08 4.74 -10.51
CA THR A 73 -10.12 5.76 -11.01
C THR A 73 -10.67 7.18 -11.14
N GLN A 74 -11.99 7.33 -11.30
CA GLN A 74 -12.64 8.64 -11.42
C GLN A 74 -12.70 9.41 -10.09
N ASP A 75 -12.61 8.71 -8.96
CA ASP A 75 -12.54 9.33 -7.63
C ASP A 75 -11.10 9.74 -7.33
N LYS A 76 -10.71 10.92 -7.84
CA LYS A 76 -9.33 11.41 -7.77
C LYS A 76 -8.79 11.52 -6.34
N LEU A 77 -9.63 11.92 -5.38
CA LEU A 77 -9.21 12.06 -3.98
C LEU A 77 -8.96 10.70 -3.34
N LEU A 78 -9.84 9.72 -3.60
CA LEU A 78 -9.64 8.35 -3.14
C LEU A 78 -8.41 7.71 -3.80
N PHE A 79 -8.25 7.90 -5.10
CA PHE A 79 -7.09 7.41 -5.84
C PHE A 79 -5.77 7.93 -5.24
N ASP A 80 -5.64 9.24 -5.03
CA ASP A 80 -4.44 9.83 -4.40
C ASP A 80 -4.20 9.28 -2.99
N ALA A 81 -5.27 9.15 -2.19
CA ALA A 81 -5.16 8.60 -0.83
C ALA A 81 -4.68 7.14 -0.84
N CYS A 82 -5.20 6.30 -1.75
CA CYS A 82 -4.77 4.91 -1.92
C CYS A 82 -3.31 4.83 -2.38
N ILE A 83 -2.91 5.66 -3.36
CA ILE A 83 -1.51 5.73 -3.80
C ILE A 83 -0.60 6.12 -2.62
N ARG A 84 -0.99 7.11 -1.81
CA ARG A 84 -0.22 7.53 -0.63
C ARG A 84 -0.10 6.41 0.41
N LEU A 85 -1.16 5.64 0.64
CA LEU A 85 -1.14 4.49 1.55
C LEU A 85 -0.23 3.38 1.02
N MET A 86 -0.35 3.00 -0.27
CA MET A 86 0.49 1.98 -0.88
C MET A 86 1.97 2.37 -0.90
N VAL A 87 2.32 3.64 -1.12
CA VAL A 87 3.71 4.12 -1.01
C VAL A 87 4.27 3.89 0.39
N ASN A 88 3.47 4.09 1.44
CA ASN A 88 3.88 3.84 2.83
C ASN A 88 4.05 2.33 3.11
N LEU A 89 3.05 1.53 2.72
CA LEU A 89 3.07 0.07 2.91
C LEU A 89 4.21 -0.62 2.17
N THR A 90 4.62 -0.09 1.02
CA THR A 90 5.70 -0.63 0.18
C THR A 90 7.09 -0.09 0.54
N GLN A 91 7.23 0.71 1.61
CA GLN A 91 8.55 1.16 2.04
C GLN A 91 9.49 -0.03 2.34
N PRO A 92 10.76 0.01 1.90
CA PRO A 92 11.72 -1.03 2.23
C PRO A 92 11.77 -1.28 3.74
N ALA A 93 11.72 -2.54 4.17
CA ALA A 93 11.74 -2.89 5.59
C ALA A 93 12.95 -2.28 6.33
N LEU A 94 14.09 -2.10 5.64
CA LEU A 94 15.25 -1.43 6.21
C LEU A 94 14.96 0.03 6.62
N LEU A 95 14.13 0.76 5.87
CA LEU A 95 13.69 2.10 6.26
C LEU A 95 12.70 2.05 7.42
N CYS A 96 11.83 1.04 7.47
CA CYS A 96 10.90 0.87 8.57
C CYS A 96 11.63 0.59 9.90
N PHE A 97 12.66 -0.26 9.92
CA PHE A 97 13.38 -0.64 11.14
C PHE A 97 14.70 0.11 11.37
N GLY A 98 15.15 0.93 10.41
CA GLY A 98 16.43 1.65 10.44
C GLY A 98 17.67 0.77 10.20
N LYS A 99 17.64 -0.47 10.68
CA LYS A 99 18.63 -1.53 10.44
C LYS A 99 17.97 -2.91 10.51
N VAL A 100 18.69 -3.94 10.10
CA VAL A 100 18.28 -5.33 10.42
C VAL A 100 18.43 -5.53 11.93
N PRO A 101 17.38 -5.92 12.68
CA PRO A 101 17.49 -6.11 14.11
C PRO A 101 18.37 -7.29 14.50
N ASP A 102 19.21 -7.09 15.52
CA ASP A 102 20.05 -8.14 16.11
C ASP A 102 19.25 -9.01 17.11
N ASP A 103 18.27 -8.40 17.79
CA ASP A 103 17.38 -9.07 18.72
C ASP A 103 16.46 -10.06 17.97
N PRO A 104 16.36 -11.32 18.41
CA PRO A 104 15.55 -12.34 17.72
C PRO A 104 14.06 -11.99 17.59
N ALA A 105 13.46 -11.33 18.57
CA ALA A 105 12.04 -10.97 18.55
C ALA A 105 11.78 -9.84 17.54
N PHE A 106 12.58 -8.78 17.55
CA PHE A 106 12.48 -7.72 16.54
C PHE A 106 12.86 -8.20 15.14
N ARG A 107 13.80 -9.15 15.04
CA ARG A 107 14.16 -9.77 13.76
C ARG A 107 12.99 -10.54 13.16
N HIS A 108 12.16 -11.18 13.97
CA HIS A 108 10.93 -11.82 13.49
C HIS A 108 9.97 -10.80 12.84
N HIS A 109 9.72 -9.66 13.49
CA HIS A 109 8.90 -8.59 12.91
C HIS A 109 9.48 -8.03 11.61
N PHE A 110 10.80 -7.84 11.54
CA PHE A 110 11.47 -7.42 10.31
C PHE A 110 11.22 -8.40 9.15
N LEU A 111 11.39 -9.70 9.40
CA LEU A 111 11.17 -10.75 8.40
C LEU A 111 9.69 -10.84 7.99
N GLN A 112 8.77 -10.64 8.94
CA GLN A 112 7.34 -10.61 8.67
C GLN A 112 6.94 -9.45 7.76
N VAL A 113 7.50 -8.25 7.98
CA VAL A 113 7.29 -7.11 7.08
C VAL A 113 7.90 -7.40 5.69
N MET A 114 9.07 -8.05 5.63
CA MET A 114 9.69 -8.43 4.35
C MET A 114 8.80 -9.38 3.55
N SER A 115 8.18 -10.39 4.20
CA SER A 115 7.28 -11.31 3.49
C SER A 115 6.04 -10.62 2.95
N TYR A 116 5.50 -9.61 3.67
CA TYR A 116 4.39 -8.82 3.14
C TYR A 116 4.81 -7.96 1.94
N LEU A 117 6.01 -7.38 1.96
CA LEU A 117 6.54 -6.65 0.81
C LEU A 117 6.68 -7.55 -0.43
N GLN A 118 7.11 -8.79 -0.25
CA GLN A 118 7.19 -9.80 -1.33
C GLN A 118 5.80 -10.12 -1.88
N ALA A 119 4.82 -10.38 -1.00
CA ALA A 119 3.43 -10.60 -1.41
C ALA A 119 2.83 -9.37 -2.14
N TYR A 120 3.18 -8.14 -1.73
CA TYR A 120 2.78 -6.95 -2.46
C TYR A 120 3.42 -6.91 -3.84
N LYS A 121 4.73 -7.20 -3.95
CA LYS A 121 5.44 -7.24 -5.23
C LYS A 121 4.76 -8.18 -6.23
N GLU A 122 4.38 -9.37 -5.79
CA GLU A 122 3.64 -10.34 -6.59
C GLU A 122 2.26 -9.81 -7.00
N ALA A 123 1.52 -9.19 -6.08
CA ALA A 123 0.22 -8.61 -6.39
C ALA A 123 0.29 -7.45 -7.42
N PHE A 124 1.43 -6.76 -7.49
CA PHE A 124 1.68 -5.76 -8.54
C PHE A 124 2.00 -6.37 -9.91
N ALA A 125 2.20 -7.69 -10.03
CA ALA A 125 2.39 -8.37 -11.31
C ALA A 125 1.08 -8.56 -12.10
N ASP A 126 0.25 -7.52 -12.14
CA ASP A 126 -0.98 -7.40 -12.93
C ASP A 126 -0.85 -6.21 -13.89
N GLU A 127 -1.03 -6.48 -15.19
CA GLU A 127 -0.99 -5.48 -16.25
C GLU A 127 -1.94 -4.31 -15.97
N LYS A 128 -3.15 -4.57 -15.46
CA LYS A 128 -4.17 -3.54 -15.22
C LYS A 128 -3.68 -2.45 -14.27
N ILE A 129 -2.91 -2.83 -13.25
CA ILE A 129 -2.36 -1.89 -12.27
C ILE A 129 -1.39 -0.94 -12.97
N PHE A 130 -0.45 -1.49 -13.75
CA PHE A 130 0.53 -0.67 -14.47
C PHE A 130 -0.09 0.16 -15.59
N THR A 131 -1.13 -0.33 -16.27
CA THR A 131 -1.91 0.46 -17.23
C THR A 131 -2.46 1.71 -16.55
N VAL A 132 -3.19 1.57 -15.44
CA VAL A 132 -3.77 2.70 -14.72
C VAL A 132 -2.71 3.71 -14.23
N LEU A 133 -1.61 3.22 -13.66
CA LEU A 133 -0.52 4.08 -13.20
C LEU A 133 0.13 4.84 -14.38
N SER A 134 0.35 4.15 -15.51
CA SER A 134 0.98 4.73 -16.69
C SER A 134 0.09 5.74 -17.40
N GLU A 135 -1.22 5.50 -17.52
CA GLU A 135 -2.19 6.43 -18.09
C GLU A 135 -2.32 7.67 -17.21
N THR A 136 -2.33 7.50 -15.89
CA THR A 136 -2.35 8.61 -14.94
C THR A 136 -1.11 9.49 -15.09
N LEU A 137 0.08 8.88 -15.09
CA LEU A 137 1.34 9.60 -15.33
C LEU A 137 1.35 10.27 -16.71
N TYR A 138 0.90 9.59 -17.76
CA TYR A 138 0.83 10.15 -19.11
C TYR A 138 0.00 11.43 -19.12
N ASN A 139 -1.22 11.39 -18.56
CA ASN A 139 -2.11 12.54 -18.51
C ASN A 139 -1.52 13.72 -17.73
N LEU A 140 -0.90 13.47 -16.58
CA LEU A 140 -0.22 14.51 -15.80
C LEU A 140 0.99 15.08 -16.55
N LEU A 141 1.73 14.24 -17.28
CA LEU A 141 2.92 14.65 -18.02
C LEU A 141 2.60 15.39 -19.32
N GLN A 142 1.38 15.25 -19.86
CA GLN A 142 0.90 16.07 -20.98
C GLN A 142 0.68 17.54 -20.60
N LEU A 143 0.46 17.84 -19.31
CA LEU A 143 0.38 19.21 -18.84
C LEU A 143 1.74 19.88 -18.93
N ASP A 144 1.78 21.12 -19.41
CA ASP A 144 2.99 21.95 -19.33
C ASP A 144 3.39 22.11 -17.86
N TRP A 145 4.70 22.20 -17.61
CA TRP A 145 5.23 22.26 -16.25
C TRP A 145 4.64 23.43 -15.43
N GLU A 146 4.32 24.56 -16.08
CA GLU A 146 3.71 25.75 -15.48
C GLU A 146 2.23 25.56 -15.12
N GLN A 147 1.56 24.59 -15.76
CA GLN A 147 0.13 24.32 -15.58
C GLN A 147 -0.14 23.28 -14.49
N ARG A 148 0.89 22.55 -14.06
CA ARG A 148 0.77 21.52 -13.01
C ARG A 148 0.63 22.18 -11.65
N ALA A 149 -0.44 21.83 -10.94
CA ALA A 149 -0.57 22.18 -9.54
C ALA A 149 0.48 21.43 -8.69
N GLU A 150 0.67 21.88 -7.45
CA GLU A 150 1.51 21.16 -6.48
C GLU A 150 1.01 19.71 -6.28
N GLU A 151 -0.31 19.52 -6.23
CA GLU A 151 -0.93 18.20 -6.09
C GLU A 151 -0.61 17.26 -7.27
N ASP A 152 -0.54 17.78 -8.50
CA ASP A 152 -0.15 17.01 -9.68
C ASP A 152 1.29 16.52 -9.56
N ASN A 153 2.21 17.40 -9.15
CA ASN A 153 3.61 17.05 -8.96
C ASN A 153 3.79 16.02 -7.83
N LEU A 154 3.05 16.17 -6.73
CA LEU A 154 3.05 15.21 -5.63
C LEU A 154 2.52 13.84 -6.07
N LEU A 155 1.48 13.80 -6.90
CA LEU A 155 0.95 12.54 -7.41
C LEU A 155 1.95 11.85 -8.37
N ILE A 156 2.60 12.62 -9.26
CA ILE A 156 3.70 12.11 -10.11
C ILE A 156 4.78 11.47 -9.23
N GLU A 157 5.27 12.20 -8.23
CA GLU A 157 6.30 11.70 -7.31
C GLU A 157 5.87 10.41 -6.63
N ARG A 158 4.64 10.37 -6.09
CA ARG A 158 4.11 9.19 -5.40
C ARG A 158 3.99 7.97 -6.30
N ILE A 159 3.53 8.12 -7.55
CA ILE A 159 3.47 6.99 -8.48
C ILE A 159 4.88 6.46 -8.77
N LEU A 160 5.84 7.36 -9.01
CA LEU A 160 7.24 6.95 -9.25
C LEU A 160 7.85 6.28 -8.01
N LEU A 161 7.56 6.77 -6.81
CA LEU A 161 7.99 6.15 -5.55
C LEU A 161 7.35 4.78 -5.34
N LEU A 162 6.07 4.61 -5.66
CA LEU A 162 5.37 3.33 -5.56
C LEU A 162 6.03 2.28 -6.48
N VAL A 163 6.23 2.62 -7.75
CA VAL A 163 6.90 1.73 -8.71
C VAL A 163 8.31 1.40 -8.25
N ARG A 164 9.09 2.40 -7.82
CA ARG A 164 10.44 2.19 -7.28
C ARG A 164 10.41 1.22 -6.09
N ASN A 165 9.51 1.43 -5.14
CA ASN A 165 9.39 0.60 -3.94
C ASN A 165 9.11 -0.86 -4.30
N VAL A 166 8.11 -1.11 -5.15
CA VAL A 166 7.74 -2.46 -5.63
C VAL A 166 8.91 -3.15 -6.34
N LEU A 167 9.61 -2.43 -7.22
CA LEU A 167 10.77 -2.97 -7.92
C LEU A 167 11.96 -3.25 -6.98
N HIS A 168 12.11 -2.45 -5.93
CA HIS A 168 13.17 -2.59 -4.93
C HIS A 168 12.98 -3.81 -3.99
N VAL A 169 11.76 -4.32 -3.84
CA VAL A 169 11.53 -5.51 -2.99
C VAL A 169 12.41 -6.68 -3.46
N PRO A 170 13.22 -7.29 -2.58
CA PRO A 170 14.06 -8.42 -2.95
C PRO A 170 13.20 -9.63 -3.32
N ALA A 171 13.62 -10.40 -4.32
CA ALA A 171 12.99 -11.68 -4.64
C ALA A 171 13.14 -12.64 -3.45
N ASP A 172 12.16 -13.54 -3.27
CA ASP A 172 12.32 -14.66 -2.35
C ASP A 172 13.29 -15.69 -2.98
N PRO A 173 14.48 -15.93 -2.40
CA PRO A 173 15.43 -16.91 -2.94
C PRO A 173 14.88 -18.34 -2.99
N TYR A 174 13.83 -18.65 -2.23
CA TYR A 174 13.21 -19.98 -2.20
C TYR A 174 12.12 -20.16 -3.25
N GLU A 175 11.56 -19.07 -3.78
CA GLU A 175 10.58 -19.08 -4.87
C GLU A 175 11.20 -18.80 -6.24
N GLU A 176 12.47 -18.38 -6.29
CA GLU A 176 13.30 -18.43 -7.51
C GLU A 176 13.64 -19.88 -7.90
N LYS A 177 12.62 -20.69 -8.22
CA LYS A 177 12.77 -21.96 -8.93
C LYS A 177 12.09 -21.86 -10.28
N VAL A 178 12.90 -21.58 -11.29
CA VAL A 178 12.59 -21.84 -12.71
C VAL A 178 13.55 -22.91 -13.20
#